data_AF-A0A2V8QJF3-F1
#
_entry.id   AF-A0A2V8QJF3-F1
#
_cell.length_a   1.000
_cell.length_b   1.000
_cell.length_c   1.000
_cell.angle_alpha   90.00
_cell.angle_beta   90.00
_cell.angle_gamma   90.00
#
_symmetry.space_group_name_H-M   'P 1'
#
loop_
_entity.id
_entity.type
_entity.pdbx_description
1 polymer ?
#
loop_
_entity_poly.entity_id
_entity_poly.type
_entity_poly.pdbx_seq_one_letter_code
_entity_poly.pdbx_strand_id
1 'polypeptide(L)'
;MAKNPVTGQLIPLTGANAGLVGAIVPNTGNPNNGLAIGTDPNTPKGYRVSRAIDYEPRLGFAWDMFGEGKSVIRAQAGIYHAPRVGGGTTGGNLVNNQPANRSFSIDFGNIDNLAALTGTAITRPSTINAVEVQSHTPTIYNFSFGLQQDIGFKTVAEVSYVGSFARHLGQRININGVPDGARLGTNNIDPVTGARIGNDFLRPYRGYADITVVTWAGTSNYNSLQVQLGRRYTQGFQYGLAYTYSKSFDYANDDSSDVFFGRPYKDFNYAPSDFDQTHILTVNYIYDVPKLSRKFDNSFVKAIFDNWQISGTTSYASGKPKNVSVTYTGGTTDITGGQDNARPNTICDPMRNISGSDPTGTPYVINVNCFARPTRLGDIGNTPRNSLRMPSIFNNDLAFFKNIPLGEKHSFQLRWEIYNIFNHTNFRDIDAGLTFACVAVPAGQTAPATPVGTCTTALPLVAQTNTRFGAPIAARTPRVMQASVRFNF
;
A
#
# COMPACT_ATOMS: atom_id res chain seq x y z
N MET A 1 5.47 44.26 -8.18
CA MET A 1 6.90 44.55 -7.92
C MET A 1 7.41 43.50 -6.94
N ALA A 2 8.63 42.99 -7.10
CA ALA A 2 9.31 42.20 -6.06
C ALA A 2 10.10 43.13 -5.13
N LYS A 3 10.21 42.81 -3.84
CA LYS A 3 11.10 43.52 -2.92
C LYS A 3 12.35 42.67 -2.69
N ASN A 4 13.53 43.22 -2.97
CA ASN A 4 14.78 42.57 -2.59
C ASN A 4 14.88 42.56 -1.05
N PRO A 5 14.94 41.38 -0.41
CA PRO A 5 14.96 41.28 1.05
C PRO A 5 16.28 41.74 1.67
N VAL A 6 17.36 41.81 0.90
CA VAL A 6 18.69 42.26 1.37
C VAL A 6 18.83 43.77 1.24
N THR A 7 18.46 44.34 0.09
CA THR A 7 18.65 45.79 -0.18
C THR A 7 17.40 46.63 0.08
N GLY A 8 16.25 46.01 0.25
CA GLY A 8 14.95 46.68 0.38
C GLY A 8 14.40 47.26 -0.94
N GLN A 9 15.17 47.18 -2.03
CA GLN A 9 14.80 47.74 -3.34
C GLN A 9 13.55 47.07 -3.93
N LEU A 10 12.63 47.88 -4.47
CA LEU A 10 11.50 47.38 -5.25
C LEU A 10 11.91 47.21 -6.72
N ILE A 11 11.73 46.00 -7.25
CA ILE A 11 12.08 45.59 -8.60
C ILE A 11 10.78 45.39 -9.40
N PRO A 12 10.58 46.10 -10.53
CA PRO A 12 9.46 45.85 -11.43
C PRO A 12 9.48 44.41 -11.97
N LEU A 13 8.31 43.75 -12.03
CA LEU A 13 8.16 42.38 -12.55
C LEU A 13 7.96 42.39 -14.07
N THR A 14 8.90 42.95 -14.81
CA THR A 14 8.85 43.06 -16.27
C THR A 14 10.14 42.54 -16.89
N GLY A 15 10.05 42.06 -18.14
CA GLY A 15 11.20 41.49 -18.86
C GLY A 15 11.86 40.36 -18.08
N ALA A 16 13.19 40.43 -17.92
CA ALA A 16 13.98 39.43 -17.17
C ALA A 16 13.59 39.27 -15.69
N ASN A 17 12.86 40.23 -15.13
CA ASN A 17 12.47 40.24 -13.72
C ASN A 17 11.05 39.69 -13.47
N ALA A 18 10.34 39.28 -14.52
CA ALA A 18 8.94 38.84 -14.42
C ALA A 18 8.73 37.64 -13.48
N GLY A 19 9.72 36.75 -13.35
CA GLY A 19 9.66 35.54 -12.53
C GLY A 19 10.20 35.65 -11.10
N LEU A 20 10.66 36.83 -10.65
CA LEU A 20 11.43 36.95 -9.40
C LEU A 20 10.64 36.66 -8.11
N VAL A 21 9.31 36.67 -8.16
CA VAL A 21 8.49 36.34 -6.98
C VAL A 21 8.63 34.85 -6.66
N GLY A 22 9.10 34.53 -5.45
CA GLY A 22 9.35 33.15 -5.01
C GLY A 22 10.67 32.57 -5.50
N ALA A 23 11.47 33.34 -6.24
CA ALA A 23 12.84 32.94 -6.63
C ALA A 23 13.83 33.17 -5.48
N ILE A 24 14.93 32.42 -5.50
CA ILE A 24 16.10 32.73 -4.68
C ILE A 24 16.74 33.99 -5.24
N VAL A 25 17.00 34.98 -4.37
CA VAL A 25 17.55 36.26 -4.80
C VAL A 25 18.97 36.04 -5.35
N PRO A 26 19.24 36.41 -6.61
CA PRO A 26 20.54 36.18 -7.24
C PRO A 26 21.67 36.79 -6.41
N ASN A 27 22.82 36.09 -6.37
CA ASN A 27 24.03 36.53 -5.67
C ASN A 27 23.86 36.76 -4.15
N THR A 28 22.86 36.14 -3.52
CA THR A 28 22.67 36.23 -2.07
C THR A 28 22.79 34.86 -1.41
N GLY A 29 23.66 34.78 -0.40
CA GLY A 29 23.88 33.57 0.39
C GLY A 29 24.45 32.38 -0.40
N ASN A 30 24.46 31.22 0.24
CA ASN A 30 24.79 29.93 -0.39
C ASN A 30 23.50 29.14 -0.58
N PRO A 31 23.05 28.84 -1.82
CA PRO A 31 21.84 28.04 -2.05
C PRO A 31 21.98 26.58 -1.59
N ASN A 32 23.20 26.11 -1.32
CA ASN A 32 23.49 24.78 -0.79
C ASN A 32 23.73 24.79 0.73
N ASN A 33 23.29 25.84 1.43
CA ASN A 33 23.47 25.97 2.87
C ASN A 33 22.82 24.80 3.64
N GLY A 34 23.63 24.05 4.40
CA GLY A 34 23.17 22.88 5.14
C GLY A 34 23.20 21.56 4.34
N LEU A 35 23.65 21.58 3.07
CA LEU A 35 23.90 20.37 2.29
C LEU A 35 25.35 19.95 2.42
N ALA A 36 25.57 18.64 2.55
CA ALA A 36 26.90 18.03 2.57
C ALA A 36 27.13 17.17 1.32
N ILE A 37 28.36 17.14 0.85
CA ILE A 37 28.80 16.32 -0.28
C ILE A 37 29.66 15.16 0.22
N GLY A 38 29.70 14.05 -0.52
CA GLY A 38 30.40 12.84 -0.07
C GLY A 38 31.92 12.98 0.09
N THR A 39 32.50 14.07 -0.39
CA THR A 39 33.91 14.43 -0.19
C THR A 39 34.14 15.29 1.06
N ASP A 40 33.10 15.72 1.76
CA ASP A 40 33.23 16.46 3.01
C ASP A 40 33.80 15.54 4.12
N PRO A 41 34.97 15.88 4.70
CA PRO A 41 35.60 15.06 5.73
C PRO A 41 34.76 14.93 7.01
N ASN A 42 33.82 15.84 7.27
CA ASN A 42 32.94 15.80 8.42
C ASN A 42 31.69 14.94 8.19
N THR A 43 31.48 14.45 6.98
CA THR A 43 30.31 13.65 6.62
C THR A 43 30.63 12.15 6.72
N PRO A 44 29.87 11.36 7.50
CA PRO A 44 30.05 9.92 7.56
C PRO A 44 29.95 9.27 6.17
N LYS A 45 30.77 8.24 5.91
CA LYS A 45 30.70 7.49 4.66
C LYS A 45 29.29 6.93 4.45
N GLY A 46 28.73 7.15 3.27
CA GLY A 46 27.34 6.76 2.98
C GLY A 46 26.28 7.65 3.66
N TYR A 47 26.67 8.84 4.13
CA TYR A 47 25.81 9.85 4.79
C TYR A 47 25.12 9.36 6.07
N ARG A 48 25.65 8.31 6.70
CA ARG A 48 25.07 7.70 7.89
C ARG A 48 26.12 7.17 8.84
N VAL A 49 25.79 7.15 10.12
CA VAL A 49 26.57 6.45 11.14
C VAL A 49 26.10 5.01 11.19
N SER A 50 26.98 4.06 10.84
CA SER A 50 26.72 2.63 10.96
C SER A 50 27.39 2.07 12.20
N ARG A 51 26.74 1.10 12.84
CA ARG A 51 27.36 0.29 13.89
C ARG A 51 28.40 -0.65 13.29
N ALA A 52 29.46 -0.92 14.05
CA ALA A 52 30.50 -1.87 13.63
C ALA A 52 30.07 -3.33 13.80
N ILE A 53 29.21 -3.62 14.79
CA ILE A 53 28.75 -4.95 15.15
C ILE A 53 27.26 -4.89 15.50
N ASP A 54 26.47 -5.76 14.89
CA ASP A 54 25.07 -6.02 15.23
C ASP A 54 24.95 -7.45 15.80
N TYR A 55 24.23 -7.62 16.91
CA TYR A 55 24.11 -8.90 17.61
C TYR A 55 22.83 -9.64 17.20
N GLU A 56 22.96 -10.88 16.72
CA GLU A 56 21.84 -11.70 16.25
C GLU A 56 21.71 -13.02 17.03
N PRO A 57 21.39 -12.99 18.34
CA PRO A 57 21.17 -14.22 19.08
C PRO A 57 19.96 -14.97 18.51
N ARG A 58 20.10 -16.30 18.42
CA ARG A 58 19.05 -17.21 17.98
C ARG A 58 19.04 -18.41 18.90
N LEU A 59 17.86 -18.75 19.40
CA LEU A 59 17.64 -19.90 20.27
C LEU A 59 16.48 -20.69 19.72
N GLY A 60 16.60 -22.01 19.75
CA GLY A 60 15.48 -22.90 19.44
C GLY A 60 15.61 -24.20 20.21
N PHE A 61 14.47 -24.82 20.50
CA PHE A 61 14.42 -26.16 21.04
C PHE A 61 13.28 -26.95 20.40
N ALA A 62 13.44 -28.27 20.40
CA ALA A 62 12.40 -29.22 20.05
C ALA A 62 12.33 -30.27 21.15
N TRP A 63 11.12 -30.60 21.57
CA TRP A 63 10.87 -31.57 22.63
C TRP A 63 9.80 -32.56 22.21
N ASP A 64 10.17 -33.83 22.15
CA ASP A 64 9.22 -34.94 22.06
C ASP A 64 8.64 -35.20 23.45
N MET A 65 7.37 -34.85 23.62
CA MET A 65 6.71 -34.80 24.92
C MET A 65 6.64 -36.17 25.63
N PHE A 66 6.59 -37.25 24.84
CA PHE A 66 6.37 -38.60 25.34
C PHE A 66 7.45 -39.59 24.91
N GLY A 67 8.43 -39.17 24.11
CA GLY A 67 9.50 -40.05 23.61
C GLY A 67 9.06 -41.01 22.50
N GLU A 68 7.84 -40.86 21.97
CA GLU A 68 7.26 -41.71 20.93
C GLU A 68 7.38 -41.12 19.50
N GLY A 69 7.88 -39.89 19.36
CA GLY A 69 7.98 -39.16 18.10
C GLY A 69 6.64 -38.69 17.52
N LYS A 70 5.53 -38.81 18.28
CA LYS A 70 4.17 -38.45 17.83
C LYS A 70 3.75 -37.05 18.24
N SER A 71 4.31 -36.52 19.32
CA SER A 71 3.91 -35.24 19.92
C SER A 71 5.17 -34.40 20.14
N VAL A 72 5.42 -33.45 19.24
CA VAL A 72 6.64 -32.65 19.26
C VAL A 72 6.30 -31.17 19.41
N ILE A 73 6.79 -30.56 20.48
CA ILE A 73 6.78 -29.11 20.66
C ILE A 73 8.04 -28.56 20.01
N ARG A 74 7.91 -27.45 19.26
CA ARG A 74 9.02 -26.66 18.74
C ARG A 74 8.85 -25.21 19.15
N ALA A 75 9.90 -24.61 19.66
CA ALA A 75 9.94 -23.17 19.88
C ALA A 75 11.26 -22.60 19.39
N GLN A 76 11.22 -21.41 18.84
CA GLN A 76 12.40 -20.68 18.42
C GLN A 76 12.16 -19.17 18.53
N ALA A 77 13.22 -18.43 18.80
CA ALA A 77 13.25 -16.99 18.77
C ALA A 77 14.60 -16.52 18.24
N GLY A 78 14.61 -15.40 17.51
CA GLY A 78 15.83 -14.84 16.97
C GLY A 78 15.69 -13.38 16.58
N ILE A 79 16.83 -12.69 16.60
CA ILE A 79 16.98 -11.33 16.11
C ILE A 79 17.67 -11.39 14.75
N TYR A 80 17.17 -10.59 13.81
CA TYR A 80 17.67 -10.51 12.44
C TYR A 80 17.80 -9.04 12.07
N HIS A 81 18.94 -8.64 11.54
CA HIS A 81 19.14 -7.30 11.00
C HIS A 81 19.04 -7.33 9.48
N ALA A 82 18.47 -6.28 8.90
CA ALA A 82 18.55 -6.04 7.46
C ALA A 82 19.74 -5.10 7.19
N PRO A 83 20.92 -5.61 6.80
CA PRO A 83 22.11 -4.77 6.64
C PRO A 83 22.04 -3.87 5.40
N ARG A 84 21.12 -4.17 4.48
CA ARG A 84 20.95 -3.43 3.23
C ARG A 84 19.89 -2.36 3.39
N VAL A 85 20.32 -1.13 3.14
CA VAL A 85 19.43 -0.03 2.80
C VAL A 85 19.28 -0.04 1.28
N GLY A 86 18.03 -0.05 0.80
CA GLY A 86 17.73 -0.13 -0.63
C GLY A 86 18.49 0.92 -1.45
N GLY A 87 18.92 0.56 -2.66
CA GLY A 87 19.71 1.46 -3.52
C GLY A 87 19.01 2.79 -3.84
N GLY A 88 17.67 2.81 -3.86
CA GLY A 88 16.88 4.05 -4.04
C GLY A 88 16.98 5.01 -2.86
N THR A 89 17.13 4.48 -1.64
CA THR A 89 17.06 5.23 -0.38
C THR A 89 18.27 6.13 -0.15
N THR A 90 19.46 5.69 -0.52
CA THR A 90 20.73 6.45 -0.33
C THR A 90 21.50 6.72 -1.62
N GLY A 91 21.34 5.90 -2.67
CA GLY A 91 22.10 6.04 -3.92
C GLY A 91 21.35 6.80 -5.02
N GLY A 92 20.09 6.42 -5.29
CA GLY A 92 19.31 6.96 -6.41
C GLY A 92 18.66 8.33 -6.14
N ASN A 93 18.20 8.59 -4.91
CA ASN A 93 17.46 9.81 -4.62
C ASN A 93 18.37 11.00 -4.25
N LEU A 94 19.53 10.75 -3.65
CA LEU A 94 20.46 11.81 -3.21
C LEU A 94 21.24 12.44 -4.37
N VAL A 95 21.49 11.71 -5.47
CA VAL A 95 22.21 12.23 -6.65
C VAL A 95 21.44 13.33 -7.38
N ASN A 96 20.13 13.40 -7.19
CA ASN A 96 19.28 14.44 -7.76
C ASN A 96 19.31 15.75 -6.96
N ASN A 97 20.00 15.79 -5.82
CA ASN A 97 20.13 17.01 -5.03
C ASN A 97 21.15 17.98 -5.64
N GLN A 98 20.96 19.25 -5.30
CA GLN A 98 22.02 20.25 -5.43
C GLN A 98 23.18 19.93 -4.46
N PRO A 99 24.44 20.29 -4.78
CA PRO A 99 24.89 20.99 -5.98
C PRO A 99 25.12 20.09 -7.21
N ALA A 100 25.00 18.76 -7.08
CA ALA A 100 25.30 17.81 -8.15
C ALA A 100 24.35 17.96 -9.35
N ASN A 101 23.07 18.19 -9.08
CA ASN A 101 22.06 18.50 -10.08
C ASN A 101 21.45 19.88 -9.79
N ARG A 102 21.60 20.83 -10.74
CA ARG A 102 21.03 22.18 -10.63
C ARG A 102 19.95 22.37 -11.67
N SER A 103 18.74 22.68 -11.21
CA SER A 103 17.64 23.12 -12.05
C SER A 103 17.54 24.65 -12.04
N PHE A 104 17.21 25.22 -13.19
CA PHE A 104 16.89 26.63 -13.35
C PHE A 104 15.50 26.74 -14.00
N SER A 105 14.73 27.74 -13.61
CA SER A 105 13.40 28.02 -14.20
C SER A 105 13.52 29.21 -15.14
N ILE A 106 12.93 29.07 -16.33
CA ILE A 106 12.67 30.18 -17.24
C ILE A 106 11.16 30.30 -17.31
N ASP A 107 10.62 31.43 -16.85
CA ASP A 107 9.18 31.68 -16.87
C ASP A 107 8.80 32.56 -18.06
N PHE A 108 7.50 32.52 -18.41
CA PHE A 108 6.89 33.41 -19.40
C PHE A 108 7.54 33.35 -20.80
N GLY A 109 8.05 32.16 -21.17
CA GLY A 109 8.61 31.84 -22.49
C GLY A 109 7.85 30.71 -23.21
N ASN A 110 8.21 30.50 -24.47
CA ASN A 110 7.80 29.33 -25.26
C ASN A 110 9.05 28.64 -25.82
N ILE A 111 8.88 27.48 -26.46
CA ILE A 111 10.02 26.72 -26.98
C ILE A 111 10.79 27.49 -28.07
N ASP A 112 10.09 28.33 -28.85
CA ASP A 112 10.65 29.09 -29.97
C ASP A 112 11.59 30.21 -29.51
N ASN A 113 11.37 30.77 -28.31
CA ASN A 113 12.18 31.87 -27.77
C ASN A 113 13.09 31.45 -26.60
N LEU A 114 13.15 30.15 -26.28
CA LEU A 114 13.90 29.63 -25.13
C LEU A 114 15.37 30.07 -25.13
N ALA A 115 16.03 30.04 -26.29
CA ALA A 115 17.43 30.45 -26.42
C ALA A 115 17.65 31.92 -26.02
N ALA A 116 16.72 32.81 -26.40
CA ALA A 116 16.77 34.24 -26.06
C ALA A 116 16.47 34.52 -24.58
N LEU A 117 15.79 33.59 -23.90
CA LEU A 117 15.41 33.69 -22.49
C LEU A 117 16.39 33.00 -21.54
N THR A 118 17.46 32.38 -22.03
CA THR A 118 18.48 31.74 -21.17
C THR A 118 19.07 32.70 -20.13
N GLY A 119 19.24 33.98 -20.47
CA GLY A 119 19.72 35.02 -19.55
C GLY A 119 18.72 35.44 -18.46
N THR A 120 17.45 34.99 -18.54
CA THR A 120 16.42 35.24 -17.52
C THR A 120 16.22 34.05 -16.58
N ALA A 121 17.03 33.00 -16.73
CA ALA A 121 16.97 31.82 -15.90
C ALA A 121 17.20 32.17 -14.42
N ILE A 122 16.25 31.77 -13.57
CA ILE A 122 16.27 32.04 -12.13
C ILE A 122 16.33 30.73 -11.35
N THR A 123 16.97 30.79 -10.18
CA THR A 123 16.99 29.66 -9.25
C THR A 123 15.76 29.74 -8.36
N ARG A 124 15.04 28.61 -8.23
CA ARG A 124 13.92 28.48 -7.30
C ARG A 124 14.28 27.53 -6.16
N PRO A 125 13.57 27.62 -5.02
CA PRO A 125 13.64 26.59 -3.98
C PRO A 125 13.49 25.20 -4.61
N SER A 126 14.46 24.32 -4.33
CA SER A 126 14.52 22.97 -4.88
C SER A 126 14.06 21.94 -3.84
N THR A 127 13.47 20.85 -4.30
CA THR A 127 13.16 19.70 -3.43
C THR A 127 14.45 18.96 -3.11
N ILE A 128 14.67 18.65 -1.84
CA ILE A 128 15.85 17.95 -1.34
C ILE A 128 15.44 16.59 -0.80
N ASN A 129 16.14 15.55 -1.21
CA ASN A 129 16.10 14.24 -0.55
C ASN A 129 17.20 14.18 0.50
N ALA A 130 16.91 13.64 1.67
CA ALA A 130 17.88 13.53 2.74
C ALA A 130 17.78 12.14 3.39
N VAL A 131 18.83 11.77 4.10
CA VAL A 131 18.87 10.56 4.93
C VAL A 131 19.22 10.95 6.35
N GLU A 132 18.57 10.30 7.31
CA GLU A 132 18.89 10.45 8.72
C GLU A 132 20.32 9.96 9.00
N VAL A 133 21.16 10.86 9.51
CA VAL A 133 22.57 10.55 9.81
C VAL A 133 22.68 9.52 10.93
N GLN A 134 21.85 9.62 11.97
CA GLN A 134 21.80 8.67 13.09
C GLN A 134 20.88 7.49 12.76
N SER A 135 21.21 6.76 11.70
CA SER A 135 20.43 5.60 11.27
C SER A 135 20.59 4.41 12.21
N HIS A 136 19.50 3.72 12.50
CA HIS A 136 19.51 2.41 13.13
C HIS A 136 19.35 1.32 12.07
N THR A 137 20.03 0.19 12.22
CA THR A 137 19.84 -0.96 11.34
C THR A 137 18.43 -1.54 11.56
N PRO A 138 17.62 -1.71 10.50
CA PRO A 138 16.32 -2.35 10.64
C PRO A 138 16.46 -3.71 11.31
N THR A 139 15.68 -3.94 12.36
CA THR A 139 15.80 -5.10 13.24
C THR A 139 14.46 -5.82 13.31
N ILE A 140 14.48 -7.13 13.07
CA ILE A 140 13.31 -8.00 13.09
C ILE A 140 13.49 -9.02 14.22
N TYR A 141 12.52 -9.04 15.12
CA TYR A 141 12.39 -10.02 16.20
C TYR A 141 11.38 -11.07 15.75
N ASN A 142 11.85 -12.27 15.45
CA ASN A 142 10.99 -13.39 15.06
C ASN A 142 10.93 -14.41 16.18
N PHE A 143 9.74 -14.96 16.39
CA PHE A 143 9.54 -16.07 17.30
C PHE A 143 8.40 -16.95 16.80
N SER A 144 8.54 -18.25 17.03
CA SER A 144 7.49 -19.20 16.73
C SER A 144 7.42 -20.26 17.81
N PHE A 145 6.21 -20.67 18.14
CA PHE A 145 5.91 -21.76 19.06
C PHE A 145 4.89 -22.66 18.40
N GLY A 146 5.16 -23.96 18.33
CA GLY A 146 4.29 -24.90 17.64
C GLY A 146 4.22 -26.27 18.30
N LEU A 147 3.08 -26.92 18.12
CA LEU A 147 2.82 -28.29 18.52
C LEU A 147 2.50 -29.10 17.26
N GLN A 148 3.28 -30.15 17.03
CA GLN A 148 3.03 -31.15 16.00
C GLN A 148 2.52 -32.44 16.66
N GLN A 149 1.45 -33.01 16.11
CA GLN A 149 0.79 -34.20 16.61
C GLN A 149 0.47 -35.16 15.45
N ASP A 150 0.89 -36.42 15.54
CA ASP A 150 0.26 -37.50 14.77
C ASP A 150 -1.14 -37.75 15.35
N ILE A 151 -2.18 -37.44 14.57
CA ILE A 151 -3.58 -37.58 14.98
C ILE A 151 -4.19 -38.91 14.51
N GLY A 152 -3.34 -39.86 14.08
CA GLY A 152 -3.76 -41.12 13.50
C GLY A 152 -4.18 -40.96 12.04
N PHE A 153 -4.73 -42.02 11.46
CA PHE A 153 -5.18 -42.04 10.06
C PHE A 153 -4.11 -41.59 9.05
N LYS A 154 -2.82 -41.77 9.37
CA LYS A 154 -1.68 -41.31 8.55
C LYS A 154 -1.68 -39.78 8.34
N THR A 155 -2.28 -39.04 9.27
CA THR A 155 -2.39 -37.58 9.26
C THR A 155 -1.58 -36.99 10.40
N VAL A 156 -0.79 -35.97 10.08
CA VAL A 156 -0.08 -35.16 11.06
C VAL A 156 -0.69 -33.77 11.06
N ALA A 157 -0.99 -33.27 12.25
CA ALA A 157 -1.46 -31.92 12.49
C ALA A 157 -0.34 -31.09 13.12
N GLU A 158 -0.24 -29.83 12.73
CA GLU A 158 0.64 -28.85 13.36
C GLU A 158 -0.15 -27.56 13.61
N VAL A 159 -0.02 -27.01 14.81
CA VAL A 159 -0.55 -25.70 15.17
C VAL A 159 0.60 -24.87 15.71
N SER A 160 0.87 -23.74 15.06
CA SER A 160 2.01 -22.88 15.34
C SER A 160 1.58 -21.43 15.46
N TYR A 161 1.98 -20.76 16.53
CA TYR A 161 1.93 -19.31 16.63
C TYR A 161 3.25 -18.74 16.10
N VAL A 162 3.18 -17.78 15.18
CA VAL A 162 4.35 -17.10 14.60
C VAL A 162 4.17 -15.59 14.73
N GLY A 163 5.11 -14.94 15.40
CA GLY A 163 5.18 -13.49 15.54
C GLY A 163 6.44 -12.91 14.92
N SER A 164 6.29 -11.75 14.30
CA SER A 164 7.38 -10.96 13.73
C SER A 164 7.18 -9.50 14.11
N PHE A 165 8.15 -8.92 14.82
CA PHE A 165 8.13 -7.51 15.18
C PHE A 165 9.33 -6.84 14.54
N ALA A 166 9.08 -5.89 13.65
CA ALA A 166 10.13 -5.10 13.04
C ALA A 166 10.22 -3.72 13.72
N ARG A 167 11.44 -3.27 13.95
CA ARG A 167 11.80 -1.96 14.49
C ARG A 167 12.83 -1.32 13.58
N HIS A 168 12.92 -0.01 13.65
CA HIS A 168 13.85 0.77 12.85
C HIS A 168 13.66 0.52 11.35
N LEU A 169 12.42 0.32 10.90
CA LEU A 169 12.12 0.24 9.47
C LEU A 169 12.25 1.61 8.81
N GLY A 170 12.57 1.62 7.52
CA GLY A 170 12.66 2.84 6.73
C GLY A 170 11.28 3.46 6.52
N GLN A 171 11.23 4.78 6.48
CA GLN A 171 10.06 5.57 6.08
C GLN A 171 10.52 6.95 5.66
N ARG A 172 9.69 7.68 4.91
CA ARG A 172 9.99 9.06 4.49
C ARG A 172 9.11 10.06 5.23
N ILE A 173 9.72 11.16 5.67
CA ILE A 173 9.01 12.32 6.22
C ILE A 173 9.40 13.58 5.47
N ASN A 174 8.45 14.47 5.25
CA ASN A 174 8.77 15.81 4.76
C ASN A 174 8.93 16.78 5.94
N ILE A 175 10.18 17.13 6.27
CA ILE A 175 10.46 18.04 7.39
C ILE A 175 10.24 19.51 7.03
N ASN A 176 10.04 19.81 5.74
CA ASN A 176 9.83 21.18 5.26
C ASN A 176 8.45 21.40 4.66
N GLY A 177 7.48 20.53 4.94
CA GLY A 177 6.11 20.70 4.49
C GLY A 177 5.49 21.99 5.05
N VAL A 178 4.59 22.62 4.29
CA VAL A 178 3.80 23.76 4.81
C VAL A 178 2.95 23.25 5.99
N PRO A 179 3.14 23.77 7.22
CA PRO A 179 2.43 23.27 8.40
C PRO A 179 0.91 23.46 8.28
N ASP A 180 0.13 22.56 8.88
CA ASP A 180 -1.32 22.73 8.99
C ASP A 180 -1.62 24.08 9.69
N GLY A 181 -2.61 24.80 9.18
CA GLY A 181 -2.98 26.16 9.61
C GLY A 181 -2.16 27.29 9.02
N ALA A 182 -0.99 27.02 8.40
CA ALA A 182 -0.09 28.06 7.92
C ALA A 182 -0.71 28.98 6.87
N ARG A 183 -1.68 28.52 6.07
CA ARG A 183 -2.41 29.34 5.07
C ARG A 183 -3.70 29.98 5.60
N LEU A 184 -4.14 29.66 6.82
CA LEU A 184 -5.41 30.17 7.37
C LEU A 184 -5.30 31.60 7.93
N GLY A 185 -4.07 32.05 8.26
CA GLY A 185 -3.82 33.40 8.76
C GLY A 185 -3.95 34.49 7.66
N THR A 186 -4.39 35.68 8.06
CA THR A 186 -4.47 36.88 7.20
C THR A 186 -3.10 37.42 6.77
N ASN A 187 -2.03 37.06 7.49
CA ASN A 187 -0.65 37.46 7.19
C ASN A 187 -0.07 36.80 5.93
N ASN A 188 -0.80 35.87 5.32
CA ASN A 188 -0.36 35.10 4.16
C ASN A 188 -1.00 35.59 2.85
N ILE A 189 -1.52 36.81 2.87
CA ILE A 189 -2.08 37.47 1.70
C ILE A 189 -1.00 38.41 1.17
N ASP A 190 -0.67 38.28 -0.11
CA ASP A 190 0.17 39.23 -0.83
C ASP A 190 -0.52 40.60 -0.78
N PRO A 191 0.08 41.61 -0.13
CA PRO A 191 -0.53 42.92 0.02
C PRO A 191 -0.72 43.67 -1.31
N VAL A 192 -0.07 43.23 -2.39
CA VAL A 192 -0.13 43.85 -3.72
C VAL A 192 -1.22 43.22 -4.58
N THR A 193 -1.34 41.90 -4.57
CA THR A 193 -2.30 41.18 -5.44
C THR A 193 -3.57 40.73 -4.71
N GLY A 194 -3.57 40.73 -3.38
CA GLY A 194 -4.64 40.16 -2.57
C GLY A 194 -4.71 38.62 -2.64
N ALA A 195 -3.78 37.97 -3.35
CA ALA A 195 -3.72 36.52 -3.48
C ALA A 195 -2.98 35.88 -2.29
N ARG A 196 -3.18 34.59 -2.05
CA ARG A 196 -2.37 33.86 -1.05
C ARG A 196 -0.92 33.78 -1.51
N ILE A 197 0.02 34.03 -0.60
CA ILE A 197 1.45 33.87 -0.88
C ILE A 197 1.78 32.39 -1.15
N GLY A 198 2.78 32.17 -2.01
CA GLY A 198 3.21 30.82 -2.39
C GLY A 198 3.71 29.98 -1.21
N ASN A 199 3.63 28.65 -1.36
CA ASN A 199 3.99 27.69 -0.31
C ASN A 199 5.38 27.90 0.27
N ASP A 200 6.36 28.22 -0.58
CA ASP A 200 7.77 28.32 -0.15
C ASP A 200 8.03 29.47 0.82
N PHE A 201 7.12 30.46 0.91
CA PHE A 201 7.19 31.52 1.93
C PHE A 201 6.70 31.06 3.31
N LEU A 202 5.89 29.99 3.34
CA LEU A 202 5.24 29.44 4.53
C LEU A 202 5.99 28.24 5.12
N ARG A 203 7.01 27.74 4.42
CA ARG A 203 7.82 26.60 4.85
C ARG A 203 8.77 26.98 6.00
N PRO A 204 9.02 26.07 6.96
CA PRO A 204 9.97 26.31 8.06
C PRO A 204 11.40 26.61 7.58
N TYR A 205 11.91 25.84 6.62
CA TYR A 205 13.21 26.01 6.00
C TYR A 205 13.06 26.77 4.68
N ARG A 206 13.17 28.09 4.77
CA ARG A 206 13.09 28.99 3.61
C ARG A 206 14.28 28.79 2.67
N GLY A 207 14.03 28.86 1.36
CA GLY A 207 15.03 28.63 0.32
C GLY A 207 15.06 27.20 -0.20
N TYR A 208 14.35 26.27 0.46
CA TYR A 208 14.12 24.90 -0.01
C TYR A 208 12.62 24.67 -0.22
N ALA A 209 12.29 23.80 -1.18
CA ALA A 209 10.93 23.26 -1.33
C ALA A 209 10.74 22.11 -0.34
N ASP A 210 10.18 20.97 -0.74
CA ASP A 210 10.08 19.81 0.16
C ASP A 210 11.47 19.31 0.56
N ILE A 211 11.64 18.94 1.84
CA ILE A 211 12.84 18.24 2.32
C ILE A 211 12.38 16.87 2.81
N THR A 212 12.51 15.86 1.94
CA THR A 212 12.10 14.50 2.26
C THR A 212 13.25 13.72 2.86
N VAL A 213 13.17 13.44 4.16
CA VAL A 213 14.16 12.69 4.91
C VAL A 213 13.72 11.24 5.02
N VAL A 214 14.57 10.30 4.64
CA VAL A 214 14.42 8.90 5.04
C VAL A 214 14.86 8.76 6.50
N THR A 215 13.96 8.26 7.33
CA THR A 215 14.17 8.02 8.77
C THR A 215 14.01 6.54 9.10
N TRP A 216 14.56 6.12 10.24
CA TRP A 216 14.50 4.73 10.72
C TRP A 216 13.65 4.62 11.99
N ALA A 217 12.47 5.24 11.97
CA ALA A 217 11.50 5.20 13.05
C ALA A 217 10.27 4.32 12.73
N GLY A 218 10.26 3.67 11.56
CA GLY A 218 9.20 2.75 11.15
C GLY A 218 9.12 1.51 12.05
N THR A 219 7.90 1.01 12.23
CA THR A 219 7.61 -0.18 13.02
C THR A 219 6.54 -1.00 12.31
N SER A 220 6.72 -2.33 12.33
CA SER A 220 5.70 -3.28 11.87
C SER A 220 5.52 -4.40 12.90
N ASN A 221 4.30 -4.90 13.02
CA ASN A 221 3.95 -5.98 13.93
C ASN A 221 3.06 -6.98 13.19
N TYR A 222 3.54 -8.21 13.05
CA TYR A 222 2.83 -9.33 12.46
C TYR A 222 2.65 -10.44 13.50
N ASN A 223 1.43 -10.94 13.63
CA ASN A 223 1.12 -12.08 14.48
C ASN A 223 0.24 -13.05 13.70
N SER A 224 0.53 -14.35 13.80
CA SER A 224 -0.26 -15.37 13.12
C SER A 224 -0.41 -16.65 13.92
N LEU A 225 -1.56 -17.29 13.74
CA LEU A 225 -1.81 -18.68 14.07
C LEU A 225 -1.85 -19.46 12.76
N GLN A 226 -0.97 -20.45 12.62
CA GLN A 226 -0.82 -21.28 11.44
C GLN A 226 -1.20 -22.71 11.82
N VAL A 227 -2.10 -23.30 11.04
CA VAL A 227 -2.56 -24.68 11.18
C VAL A 227 -2.21 -25.41 9.90
N GLN A 228 -1.52 -26.53 10.03
CA GLN A 228 -1.20 -27.41 8.92
C GLN A 228 -1.72 -28.81 9.21
N LEU A 229 -2.39 -29.42 8.24
CA LEU A 229 -2.77 -30.83 8.28
C LEU A 229 -2.19 -31.51 7.04
N GLY A 230 -1.46 -32.59 7.22
CA GLY A 230 -0.88 -33.36 6.12
C GLY A 230 -1.19 -34.83 6.29
N ARG A 231 -1.88 -35.41 5.31
CA ARG A 231 -2.03 -36.86 5.17
C ARG A 231 -1.16 -37.34 4.02
N ARG A 232 -0.28 -38.31 4.27
CA ARG A 232 0.52 -38.95 3.21
C ARG A 232 -0.38 -39.78 2.30
N TYR A 233 -0.01 -39.92 1.02
CA TYR A 233 -0.75 -40.75 0.10
C TYR A 233 -0.82 -42.21 0.58
N THR A 234 -2.04 -42.67 0.87
CA THR A 234 -2.34 -44.03 1.29
C THR A 234 -3.75 -44.38 0.89
N GLN A 235 -3.97 -45.62 0.44
CA GLN A 235 -5.29 -46.11 0.04
C GLN A 235 -6.00 -45.21 -1.00
N GLY A 236 -5.23 -44.61 -1.92
CA GLY A 236 -5.79 -43.76 -2.99
C GLY A 236 -6.12 -42.33 -2.57
N PHE A 237 -5.71 -41.87 -1.38
CA PHE A 237 -6.03 -40.52 -0.92
C PHE A 237 -4.84 -39.81 -0.25
N GLN A 238 -4.59 -38.57 -0.67
CA GLN A 238 -3.65 -37.62 -0.08
C GLN A 238 -4.34 -36.27 0.07
N TYR A 239 -4.06 -35.56 1.16
CA TYR A 239 -4.42 -34.15 1.28
C TYR A 239 -3.42 -33.36 2.11
N GLY A 240 -3.37 -32.06 1.84
CA GLY A 240 -2.68 -31.06 2.63
C GLY A 240 -3.59 -29.86 2.83
N LEU A 241 -3.69 -29.38 4.06
CA LEU A 241 -4.39 -28.15 4.43
C LEU A 241 -3.39 -27.23 5.11
N ALA A 242 -3.33 -25.98 4.69
CA ALA A 242 -2.61 -24.91 5.35
C ALA A 242 -3.57 -23.75 5.59
N TYR A 243 -3.75 -23.37 6.84
CA TYR A 243 -4.59 -22.25 7.25
C TYR A 243 -3.77 -21.28 8.09
N THR A 244 -3.80 -20.01 7.74
CA THR A 244 -3.16 -18.93 8.48
C THR A 244 -4.21 -17.91 8.88
N TYR A 245 -4.37 -17.72 10.17
CA TYR A 245 -5.06 -16.57 10.75
C TYR A 245 -4.01 -15.55 11.14
N SER A 246 -3.97 -14.37 10.51
CA SER A 246 -2.91 -13.39 10.78
C SER A 246 -3.40 -11.96 10.90
N LYS A 247 -2.61 -11.11 11.54
CA LYS A 247 -2.78 -9.66 11.51
C LYS A 247 -1.42 -8.99 11.40
N SER A 248 -1.33 -8.02 10.50
CA SER A 248 -0.18 -7.16 10.24
C SER A 248 -0.56 -5.69 10.37
N PHE A 249 0.23 -4.93 11.13
CA PHE A 249 0.08 -3.48 11.27
C PHE A 249 1.43 -2.79 11.09
N ASP A 250 1.42 -1.63 10.43
CA ASP A 250 2.60 -0.80 10.22
C ASP A 250 2.28 0.69 10.15
N TYR A 251 3.32 1.51 10.23
CA TYR A 251 3.27 2.95 9.94
C TYR A 251 3.40 3.24 8.43
N ALA A 252 4.15 2.39 7.73
CA ALA A 252 4.55 2.52 6.33
C ALA A 252 4.69 1.11 5.75
N ASN A 253 4.32 0.94 4.47
CA ASN A 253 4.36 -0.38 3.81
C ASN A 253 5.75 -0.77 3.32
N ASP A 254 6.59 0.23 3.03
CA ASP A 254 7.93 0.06 2.49
C ASP A 254 8.85 1.21 2.92
N ASP A 255 10.14 1.07 2.63
CA ASP A 255 11.19 2.03 2.99
C ASP A 255 11.06 3.39 2.27
N SER A 256 10.14 3.51 1.31
CA SER A 256 9.89 4.71 0.51
C SER A 256 8.52 5.35 0.76
N SER A 257 7.75 4.79 1.70
CA SER A 257 6.42 5.27 2.03
C SER A 257 6.52 6.57 2.83
N ASP A 258 5.79 7.59 2.38
CA ASP A 258 5.70 8.86 3.07
C ASP A 258 4.72 8.74 4.26
N VAL A 259 5.13 9.26 5.42
CA VAL A 259 4.30 9.33 6.63
C VAL A 259 4.07 10.76 7.06
N PHE A 260 2.89 11.04 7.61
CA PHE A 260 2.51 12.38 8.06
C PHE A 260 3.21 12.72 9.38
N PHE A 261 4.25 13.55 9.32
CA PHE A 261 5.03 13.96 10.48
C PHE A 261 4.39 15.12 11.25
N GLY A 262 3.73 16.06 10.56
CA GLY A 262 3.09 17.24 11.17
C GLY A 262 1.73 16.99 11.83
N ARG A 263 1.31 15.73 11.99
CA ARG A 263 0.00 15.31 12.51
C ARG A 263 0.17 14.31 13.65
N PRO A 264 -0.88 13.98 14.43
CA PRO A 264 -0.81 12.94 15.46
C PRO A 264 -0.28 11.62 14.89
N TYR A 265 1.00 11.35 15.15
CA TYR A 265 1.81 10.45 14.33
C TYR A 265 1.27 9.02 14.31
N LYS A 266 0.87 8.49 15.47
CA LYS A 266 0.31 7.15 15.60
C LYS A 266 -1.07 7.05 14.96
N ASP A 267 -1.96 7.97 15.29
CA ASP A 267 -3.37 7.91 14.86
C ASP A 267 -3.51 8.09 13.34
N PHE A 268 -2.60 8.86 12.72
CA PHE A 268 -2.61 9.06 11.26
C PHE A 268 -1.96 7.91 10.50
N ASN A 269 -0.83 7.38 10.96
CA ASN A 269 0.00 6.51 10.13
C ASN A 269 -0.13 5.01 10.48
N TYR A 270 -0.37 4.67 11.75
CA TYR A 270 -0.42 3.28 12.20
C TYR A 270 -1.74 2.60 11.83
N ALA A 271 -1.68 1.61 10.94
CA ALA A 271 -2.84 0.96 10.36
C ALA A 271 -2.53 -0.47 9.92
N PRO A 272 -3.54 -1.29 9.53
CA PRO A 272 -3.28 -2.58 8.90
C PRO A 272 -2.38 -2.41 7.68
N SER A 273 -1.38 -3.29 7.53
CA SER A 273 -0.48 -3.29 6.37
C SER A 273 -1.26 -3.51 5.06
N ASP A 274 -0.82 -2.95 3.93
CA ASP A 274 -1.52 -3.13 2.63
C ASP A 274 -1.61 -4.59 2.17
N PHE A 275 -0.72 -5.44 2.68
CA PHE A 275 -0.68 -6.87 2.40
C PHE A 275 -1.31 -7.72 3.50
N ASP A 276 -1.89 -7.12 4.54
CA ASP A 276 -2.56 -7.84 5.62
C ASP A 276 -3.72 -8.70 5.09
N GLN A 277 -3.71 -9.98 5.40
CA GLN A 277 -4.84 -10.87 5.11
C GLN A 277 -5.15 -11.69 6.35
N THR A 278 -6.32 -11.43 6.92
CA THR A 278 -6.80 -12.06 8.16
C THR A 278 -6.89 -13.57 8.08
N HIS A 279 -7.38 -14.09 6.96
CA HIS A 279 -7.59 -15.52 6.75
C HIS A 279 -6.98 -15.91 5.41
N ILE A 280 -6.09 -16.91 5.42
CA ILE A 280 -5.55 -17.54 4.22
C ILE A 280 -5.70 -19.04 4.41
N LEU A 281 -6.36 -19.71 3.47
CA LEU A 281 -6.57 -21.16 3.45
C LEU A 281 -6.12 -21.69 2.10
N THR A 282 -5.37 -22.79 2.11
CA THR A 282 -5.07 -23.58 0.93
C THR A 282 -5.28 -25.05 1.27
N VAL A 283 -6.08 -25.73 0.46
CA VAL A 283 -6.36 -27.16 0.58
C VAL A 283 -6.02 -27.81 -0.75
N ASN A 284 -5.13 -28.80 -0.72
CA ASN A 284 -4.72 -29.57 -1.88
C ASN A 284 -5.08 -31.03 -1.62
N TYR A 285 -5.63 -31.72 -2.60
CA TYR A 285 -5.97 -33.13 -2.45
C TYR A 285 -5.84 -33.89 -3.76
N ILE A 286 -5.51 -35.18 -3.64
CA ILE A 286 -5.54 -36.15 -4.73
C ILE A 286 -6.33 -37.35 -4.23
N TYR A 287 -7.33 -37.76 -5.00
CA TYR A 287 -8.23 -38.85 -4.68
C TYR A 287 -8.41 -39.77 -5.89
N ASP A 288 -8.03 -41.03 -5.72
CA ASP A 288 -8.32 -42.08 -6.68
C ASP A 288 -9.72 -42.62 -6.42
N VAL A 289 -10.58 -42.51 -7.42
CA VAL A 289 -11.96 -42.95 -7.32
C VAL A 289 -11.98 -44.48 -7.22
N PRO A 290 -12.71 -45.05 -6.23
CA PRO A 290 -12.86 -46.48 -6.09
C PRO A 290 -13.38 -47.13 -7.37
N LYS A 291 -12.74 -48.23 -7.77
CA LYS A 291 -13.09 -48.99 -8.97
C LYS A 291 -14.49 -49.60 -8.82
N LEU A 292 -15.44 -49.16 -9.63
CA LEU A 292 -16.82 -49.63 -9.61
C LEU A 292 -16.94 -51.07 -10.11
N SER A 293 -15.99 -51.51 -10.95
CA SER A 293 -15.88 -52.90 -11.39
C SER A 293 -15.78 -53.92 -10.25
N ARG A 294 -15.32 -53.51 -9.06
CA ARG A 294 -15.29 -54.39 -7.88
C ARG A 294 -16.67 -54.80 -7.38
N LYS A 295 -17.71 -54.00 -7.69
CA LYS A 295 -19.11 -54.31 -7.35
C LYS A 295 -19.89 -54.85 -8.54
N PHE A 296 -19.60 -54.37 -9.74
CA PHE A 296 -20.28 -54.75 -10.99
C PHE A 296 -19.25 -55.15 -12.03
N ASP A 297 -18.96 -56.44 -12.15
CA ASP A 297 -17.95 -56.95 -13.07
C ASP A 297 -18.47 -56.96 -14.51
N ASN A 298 -18.25 -55.85 -15.21
CA ASN A 298 -18.61 -55.67 -16.61
C ASN A 298 -17.52 -54.85 -17.31
N SER A 299 -17.09 -55.31 -18.49
CA SER A 299 -16.07 -54.64 -19.32
C SER A 299 -16.41 -53.19 -19.63
N PHE A 300 -17.68 -52.87 -19.86
CA PHE A 300 -18.15 -51.50 -20.06
C PHE A 300 -18.00 -50.65 -18.79
N VAL A 301 -18.39 -51.21 -17.64
CA VAL A 301 -18.26 -50.53 -16.33
C VAL A 301 -16.80 -50.25 -16.02
N LYS A 302 -15.91 -51.23 -16.26
CA LYS A 302 -14.47 -51.11 -16.08
C LYS A 302 -13.88 -50.02 -17.00
N ALA A 303 -14.27 -49.98 -18.27
CA ALA A 303 -13.77 -48.99 -19.22
C ALA A 303 -14.16 -47.55 -18.83
N ILE A 304 -15.38 -47.32 -18.34
CA ILE A 304 -15.90 -45.97 -18.07
C ILE A 304 -15.66 -45.51 -16.63
N PHE A 305 -15.85 -46.36 -15.63
CA PHE A 305 -15.91 -45.93 -14.22
C PHE A 305 -14.64 -46.20 -13.40
N ASP A 306 -13.68 -47.00 -13.89
CA ASP A 306 -12.45 -47.26 -13.15
C ASP A 306 -11.30 -46.29 -13.49
N ASN A 307 -10.25 -46.25 -12.67
CA ASN A 307 -9.01 -45.49 -12.94
C ASN A 307 -9.21 -43.98 -13.14
N TRP A 308 -10.22 -43.43 -12.48
CA TRP A 308 -10.37 -42.00 -12.31
C TRP A 308 -9.52 -41.52 -11.13
N GLN A 309 -8.84 -40.41 -11.32
CA GLN A 309 -8.18 -39.66 -10.27
C GLN A 309 -8.68 -38.22 -10.33
N ILE A 310 -8.94 -37.66 -9.16
CA ILE A 310 -9.38 -36.28 -8.98
C ILE A 310 -8.28 -35.58 -8.20
N SER A 311 -7.77 -34.47 -8.71
CA SER A 311 -6.89 -33.57 -7.99
C SER A 311 -7.56 -32.23 -7.86
N GLY A 312 -7.36 -31.55 -6.73
CA GLY A 312 -7.95 -30.23 -6.52
C GLY A 312 -7.08 -29.32 -5.67
N THR A 313 -7.27 -28.03 -5.86
CA THR A 313 -6.73 -26.97 -5.01
C THR A 313 -7.82 -25.96 -4.73
N THR A 314 -8.17 -25.82 -3.45
CA THR A 314 -9.05 -24.76 -2.96
C THR A 314 -8.20 -23.72 -2.26
N SER A 315 -8.33 -22.47 -2.68
CA SER A 315 -7.69 -21.33 -2.03
C SER A 315 -8.73 -20.31 -1.61
N TYR A 316 -8.59 -19.83 -0.39
CA TYR A 316 -9.37 -18.72 0.14
C TYR A 316 -8.43 -17.71 0.77
N ALA A 317 -8.65 -16.44 0.50
CA ALA A 317 -7.93 -15.37 1.16
C ALA A 317 -8.87 -14.19 1.43
N SER A 318 -8.94 -13.74 2.68
CA SER A 318 -9.67 -12.52 3.04
C SER A 318 -9.12 -11.33 2.26
N GLY A 319 -9.95 -10.35 1.94
CA GLY A 319 -9.48 -9.20 1.17
C GLY A 319 -8.44 -8.36 1.92
N LYS A 320 -7.50 -7.82 1.15
CA LYS A 320 -6.47 -6.93 1.68
C LYS A 320 -7.08 -5.56 2.05
N PRO A 321 -6.47 -4.82 2.98
CA PRO A 321 -6.85 -3.45 3.24
C PRO A 321 -6.73 -2.58 2.00
N LYS A 322 -7.56 -1.55 1.93
CA LYS A 322 -7.51 -0.54 0.88
C LYS A 322 -7.61 0.85 1.53
N ASN A 323 -6.75 1.75 1.08
CA ASN A 323 -6.78 3.14 1.51
C ASN A 323 -7.91 3.90 0.81
N VAL A 324 -8.54 4.83 1.52
CA VAL A 324 -9.48 5.80 0.94
C VAL A 324 -8.70 7.03 0.53
N SER A 325 -8.53 7.24 -0.78
CA SER A 325 -7.96 8.46 -1.31
C SER A 325 -9.05 9.51 -1.49
N VAL A 326 -8.75 10.78 -1.21
CA VAL A 326 -9.69 11.89 -1.41
C VAL A 326 -9.10 12.97 -2.29
N THR A 327 -9.90 13.44 -3.23
CA THR A 327 -9.63 14.60 -4.07
C THR A 327 -10.68 15.66 -3.77
N TYR A 328 -10.22 16.88 -3.49
CA TYR A 328 -11.08 18.05 -3.34
C TYR A 328 -10.98 18.88 -4.62
N THR A 329 -12.12 19.26 -5.20
CA THR A 329 -12.16 20.08 -6.42
C THR A 329 -13.11 21.28 -6.26
N GLY A 330 -12.99 22.27 -7.15
CA GLY A 330 -13.91 23.41 -7.19
C GLY A 330 -13.87 24.33 -5.96
N GLY A 331 -12.70 24.49 -5.31
CA GLY A 331 -12.56 25.39 -4.15
C GLY A 331 -12.82 24.74 -2.78
N THR A 332 -12.96 23.42 -2.75
CA THR A 332 -13.18 22.67 -1.50
C THR A 332 -11.88 22.26 -0.78
N THR A 333 -10.72 22.69 -1.28
CA THR A 333 -9.40 22.07 -1.09
C THR A 333 -8.63 22.45 0.17
N ASP A 334 -8.69 23.70 0.61
CA ASP A 334 -7.77 24.20 1.67
C ASP A 334 -8.42 24.18 3.06
N ILE A 335 -8.83 22.98 3.52
CA ILE A 335 -9.45 22.79 4.83
C ILE A 335 -8.40 22.90 5.94
N THR A 336 -7.26 22.25 5.75
CA THR A 336 -6.20 22.13 6.76
C THR A 336 -5.36 23.39 6.85
N GLY A 337 -5.27 24.18 5.77
CA GLY A 337 -4.35 25.30 5.69
C GLY A 337 -2.89 24.89 5.53
N GLY A 338 -2.61 23.60 5.33
CA GLY A 338 -1.27 23.04 5.22
C GLY A 338 -0.97 22.50 3.84
N GLN A 339 0.20 21.86 3.70
CA GLN A 339 0.58 21.17 2.46
C GLN A 339 -0.29 19.94 2.21
N ASP A 340 -0.57 19.19 3.27
CA ASP A 340 -1.33 17.96 3.19
C ASP A 340 -2.83 18.24 3.32
N ASN A 341 -3.63 17.66 2.41
CA ASN A 341 -5.08 17.76 2.50
C ASN A 341 -5.63 17.00 3.72
N ALA A 342 -6.85 17.35 4.12
CA ALA A 342 -7.58 16.60 5.14
C ALA A 342 -7.95 15.21 4.60
N ARG A 343 -8.02 14.22 5.49
CA ARG A 343 -8.72 12.96 5.19
C ARG A 343 -10.23 13.20 5.19
N PRO A 344 -11.03 12.32 4.56
CA PRO A 344 -12.45 12.32 4.84
C PRO A 344 -12.73 12.01 6.32
N ASN A 345 -13.95 12.29 6.75
CA ASN A 345 -14.50 11.82 8.01
C ASN A 345 -15.28 10.54 7.78
N THR A 346 -14.94 9.48 8.52
CA THR A 346 -15.73 8.26 8.64
C THR A 346 -16.75 8.44 9.77
N ILE A 347 -18.05 8.43 9.43
CA ILE A 347 -19.16 8.68 10.37
C ILE A 347 -19.92 7.40 10.77
N CYS A 348 -19.67 6.28 10.09
CA CYS A 348 -20.17 4.95 10.42
C CYS A 348 -19.19 3.87 9.94
N ASP A 349 -19.46 2.59 10.25
CA ASP A 349 -18.65 1.47 9.75
C ASP A 349 -18.89 1.26 8.23
N PRO A 350 -17.90 1.55 7.36
CA PRO A 350 -18.07 1.43 5.91
C PRO A 350 -18.19 -0.01 5.43
N MET A 351 -17.95 -1.01 6.28
CA MET A 351 -18.09 -2.44 5.95
C MET A 351 -19.47 -3.00 6.34
N ARG A 352 -20.39 -2.17 6.83
CA ARG A 352 -21.74 -2.57 7.26
C ARG A 352 -22.83 -1.79 6.55
N ASN A 353 -24.02 -2.39 6.45
CA ASN A 353 -25.21 -1.81 5.82
C ASN A 353 -24.94 -1.32 4.39
N ILE A 354 -24.17 -2.11 3.63
CA ILE A 354 -23.80 -1.82 2.24
C ILE A 354 -25.07 -1.91 1.39
N SER A 355 -25.36 -0.86 0.62
CA SER A 355 -26.52 -0.79 -0.25
C SER A 355 -26.25 0.12 -1.45
N GLY A 356 -27.02 -0.04 -2.51
CA GLY A 356 -26.89 0.72 -3.75
C GLY A 356 -25.92 0.11 -4.77
N SER A 357 -25.84 0.77 -5.91
CA SER A 357 -24.98 0.41 -7.03
C SER A 357 -24.47 1.67 -7.72
N ASP A 358 -23.38 1.53 -8.47
CA ASP A 358 -22.90 2.57 -9.37
C ASP A 358 -23.89 2.78 -10.54
N PRO A 359 -23.69 3.82 -11.38
CA PRO A 359 -24.56 4.08 -12.54
C PRO A 359 -24.57 2.98 -13.60
N THR A 360 -23.61 2.04 -13.58
CA THR A 360 -23.59 0.87 -14.47
C THR A 360 -24.40 -0.31 -13.92
N GLY A 361 -24.95 -0.17 -12.71
CA GLY A 361 -25.67 -1.23 -12.01
C GLY A 361 -24.77 -2.18 -11.21
N THR A 362 -23.47 -1.86 -11.07
CA THR A 362 -22.53 -2.67 -10.29
C THR A 362 -22.76 -2.41 -8.80
N PRO A 363 -23.11 -3.42 -7.98
CA PRO A 363 -23.33 -3.24 -6.55
C PRO A 363 -22.08 -2.72 -5.84
N TYR A 364 -22.27 -1.81 -4.89
CA TYR A 364 -21.17 -1.38 -4.02
C TYR A 364 -20.75 -2.52 -3.09
N VAL A 365 -19.48 -2.51 -2.71
CA VAL A 365 -18.89 -3.46 -1.72
C VAL A 365 -18.46 -2.77 -0.42
N ILE A 366 -18.76 -1.48 -0.31
CA ILE A 366 -18.62 -0.65 0.89
C ILE A 366 -19.83 0.27 1.02
N ASN A 367 -20.11 0.73 2.23
CA ASN A 367 -21.12 1.74 2.49
C ASN A 367 -20.54 3.13 2.21
N VAL A 368 -20.87 3.64 1.02
CA VAL A 368 -20.37 4.92 0.51
C VAL A 368 -20.85 6.12 1.34
N ASN A 369 -21.97 6.00 2.04
CA ASN A 369 -22.55 7.07 2.87
C ASN A 369 -21.82 7.27 4.20
N CYS A 370 -20.87 6.39 4.54
CA CYS A 370 -20.06 6.54 5.75
C CYS A 370 -18.94 7.56 5.63
N PHE A 371 -18.76 8.21 4.47
CA PHE A 371 -17.70 9.18 4.24
C PHE A 371 -18.25 10.58 4.01
N ALA A 372 -17.76 11.53 4.80
CA ALA A 372 -18.11 12.94 4.72
C ALA A 372 -16.87 13.81 4.58
N ARG A 373 -17.00 14.99 3.95
CA ARG A 373 -15.94 16.00 3.95
C ARG A 373 -15.86 16.66 5.34
N PRO A 374 -14.65 16.89 5.90
CA PRO A 374 -14.50 17.73 7.08
C PRO A 374 -15.02 19.16 6.83
N THR A 375 -15.77 19.71 7.79
CA THR A 375 -16.48 21.00 7.62
C THR A 375 -15.81 22.15 8.35
N ARG A 376 -14.97 21.88 9.36
CA ARG A 376 -14.29 22.89 10.17
C ARG A 376 -12.91 23.21 9.57
N LEU A 377 -12.58 24.49 9.44
CA LEU A 377 -11.23 24.93 9.07
C LEU A 377 -10.22 24.44 10.12
N GLY A 378 -9.08 23.94 9.65
CA GLY A 378 -8.06 23.28 10.48
C GLY A 378 -8.37 21.82 10.84
N ASP A 379 -9.50 21.26 10.39
CA ASP A 379 -9.80 19.84 10.56
C ASP A 379 -8.97 18.99 9.57
N ILE A 380 -8.27 17.99 10.10
CA ILE A 380 -7.41 17.07 9.36
C ILE A 380 -8.14 15.79 8.93
N GLY A 381 -9.38 15.60 9.38
CA GLY A 381 -10.17 14.40 9.13
C GLY A 381 -9.84 13.23 10.07
N ASN A 382 -10.70 12.21 10.10
CA ASN A 382 -10.57 11.10 11.04
C ASN A 382 -10.50 9.70 10.40
N THR A 383 -10.65 9.57 9.07
CA THR A 383 -10.57 8.25 8.43
C THR A 383 -9.17 7.65 8.63
N PRO A 384 -9.05 6.45 9.22
CA PRO A 384 -7.75 5.80 9.38
C PRO A 384 -7.13 5.44 8.04
N ARG A 385 -5.80 5.30 7.99
CA ARG A 385 -5.14 4.64 6.85
C ARG A 385 -5.69 3.22 6.72
N ASN A 386 -5.87 2.76 5.48
CA ASN A 386 -6.26 1.37 5.18
C ASN A 386 -7.55 0.90 5.88
N SER A 387 -8.52 1.80 6.00
CA SER A 387 -9.77 1.57 6.72
C SER A 387 -10.77 0.66 5.98
N LEU A 388 -10.61 0.46 4.67
CA LEU A 388 -11.48 -0.41 3.88
C LEU A 388 -10.88 -1.82 3.75
N ARG A 389 -11.72 -2.82 3.50
CA ARG A 389 -11.31 -4.18 3.12
C ARG A 389 -11.85 -4.51 1.74
N MET A 390 -10.99 -5.01 0.87
CA MET A 390 -11.43 -5.54 -0.42
C MET A 390 -12.30 -6.81 -0.24
N PRO A 391 -13.06 -7.22 -1.27
CA PRO A 391 -13.71 -8.53 -1.28
C PRO A 391 -12.70 -9.67 -1.13
N SER A 392 -13.13 -10.78 -0.51
CA SER A 392 -12.31 -11.98 -0.40
C SER A 392 -12.12 -12.67 -1.75
N ILE A 393 -11.04 -13.43 -1.86
CA ILE A 393 -10.77 -14.32 -2.97
C ILE A 393 -11.16 -15.73 -2.55
N PHE A 394 -11.95 -16.41 -3.38
CA PHE A 394 -12.31 -17.81 -3.26
C PHE A 394 -12.13 -18.48 -4.62
N ASN A 395 -11.15 -19.36 -4.74
CA ASN A 395 -10.82 -20.03 -5.99
C ASN A 395 -10.70 -21.54 -5.78
N ASN A 396 -11.30 -22.30 -6.69
CA ASN A 396 -11.35 -23.76 -6.63
C ASN A 396 -10.97 -24.30 -8.00
N ASP A 397 -9.82 -24.95 -8.05
CA ASP A 397 -9.28 -25.54 -9.27
C ASP A 397 -9.37 -27.05 -9.13
N LEU A 398 -9.88 -27.71 -10.17
CA LEU A 398 -10.10 -29.15 -10.16
C LEU A 398 -9.56 -29.76 -11.44
N ALA A 399 -8.90 -30.91 -11.32
CA ALA A 399 -8.38 -31.68 -12.42
C ALA A 399 -8.90 -33.11 -12.34
N PHE A 400 -9.45 -33.60 -13.44
CA PHE A 400 -9.88 -34.97 -13.60
C PHE A 400 -8.90 -35.69 -14.51
N PHE A 401 -8.48 -36.87 -14.08
CA PHE A 401 -7.60 -37.76 -14.82
C PHE A 401 -8.31 -39.08 -15.03
N LYS A 402 -8.35 -39.56 -16.26
CA LYS A 402 -8.83 -40.90 -16.59
C LYS A 402 -7.71 -41.67 -17.25
N ASN A 403 -7.26 -42.73 -16.59
CA ASN A 403 -6.23 -43.62 -17.13
C ASN A 403 -6.89 -44.83 -17.80
N ILE A 404 -6.65 -44.98 -19.10
CA ILE A 404 -7.14 -46.08 -19.92
C ILE A 404 -5.93 -46.95 -20.29
N PRO A 405 -5.74 -48.11 -19.65
CA PRO A 405 -4.67 -49.03 -20.02
C PRO A 405 -4.96 -49.65 -21.39
N LEU A 406 -3.94 -49.70 -22.25
CA LEU A 406 -3.99 -50.28 -23.60
C LEU A 406 -3.00 -51.47 -23.65
N GLY A 407 -3.32 -52.53 -22.91
CA GLY A 407 -2.41 -53.66 -22.68
C GLY A 407 -1.44 -53.40 -21.52
N GLU A 408 -0.31 -54.11 -21.51
CA GLU A 408 0.64 -54.10 -20.39
C GLU A 408 1.65 -52.94 -20.44
N LYS A 409 1.98 -52.44 -21.64
CA LYS A 409 3.05 -51.45 -21.85
C LYS A 409 2.53 -50.05 -22.17
N HIS A 410 1.36 -49.94 -22.79
CA HIS A 410 0.83 -48.65 -23.24
C HIS A 410 -0.33 -48.18 -22.37
N SER A 411 -0.40 -46.87 -22.13
CA SER A 411 -1.56 -46.26 -21.48
C SER A 411 -1.90 -44.91 -22.07
N PHE A 412 -3.19 -44.60 -22.03
CA PHE A 412 -3.75 -43.34 -22.47
C PHE A 412 -4.32 -42.60 -21.27
N GLN A 413 -3.98 -41.33 -21.10
CA GLN A 413 -4.50 -40.50 -20.03
C GLN A 413 -5.25 -39.30 -20.60
N LEU A 414 -6.54 -39.21 -20.29
CA LEU A 414 -7.33 -38.01 -20.49
C LEU A 414 -7.16 -37.12 -19.26
N ARG A 415 -6.86 -35.83 -19.49
CA ARG A 415 -6.80 -34.81 -18.46
C ARG A 415 -7.80 -33.72 -18.78
N TRP A 416 -8.59 -33.34 -17.79
CA TRP A 416 -9.45 -32.18 -17.88
C TRP A 416 -9.26 -31.31 -16.64
N GLU A 417 -8.76 -30.11 -16.84
CA GLU A 417 -8.44 -29.16 -15.79
C GLU A 417 -9.38 -27.96 -15.89
N ILE A 418 -9.97 -27.59 -14.77
CA ILE A 418 -10.96 -26.53 -14.65
C ILE A 418 -10.48 -25.58 -13.55
N TYR A 419 -10.06 -24.40 -13.94
CA TYR A 419 -9.69 -23.32 -13.02
C TYR A 419 -10.92 -22.49 -12.67
N ASN A 420 -11.16 -22.24 -11.39
CA ASN A 420 -12.39 -21.62 -10.88
C ASN A 420 -13.66 -22.39 -11.30
N ILE A 421 -13.78 -23.66 -10.89
CA ILE A 421 -14.88 -24.56 -11.29
C ILE A 421 -16.28 -23.98 -11.02
N PHE A 422 -16.44 -23.25 -9.90
CA PHE A 422 -17.71 -22.61 -9.51
C PHE A 422 -18.01 -21.32 -10.28
N ASN A 423 -17.08 -20.85 -11.12
CA ASN A 423 -17.18 -19.58 -11.83
C ASN A 423 -17.49 -18.40 -10.88
N HIS A 424 -16.90 -18.43 -9.68
CA HIS A 424 -17.08 -17.37 -8.69
C HIS A 424 -16.27 -16.15 -9.13
N THR A 425 -16.90 -14.99 -9.26
CA THR A 425 -16.22 -13.74 -9.61
C THR A 425 -15.33 -13.30 -8.45
N ASN A 426 -14.03 -13.20 -8.70
CA ASN A 426 -13.07 -12.73 -7.71
C ASN A 426 -12.61 -11.32 -8.06
N PHE A 427 -12.98 -10.33 -7.26
CA PHE A 427 -12.57 -8.95 -7.50
C PHE A 427 -11.09 -8.75 -7.14
N ARG A 428 -10.40 -7.92 -7.92
CA ARG A 428 -8.99 -7.56 -7.70
C ARG A 428 -8.83 -6.13 -7.19
N ASP A 429 -9.80 -5.26 -7.45
CA ASP A 429 -9.76 -3.87 -6.97
C ASP A 429 -11.16 -3.25 -6.86
N ILE A 430 -11.25 -2.21 -6.04
CA ILE A 430 -12.43 -1.37 -5.82
C ILE A 430 -12.05 0.09 -6.03
N ASP A 431 -12.98 0.92 -6.49
CA ASP A 431 -12.77 2.35 -6.54
C ASP A 431 -12.83 2.92 -5.11
N ALA A 432 -11.68 3.30 -4.57
CA ALA A 432 -11.57 3.93 -3.25
C ALA A 432 -11.26 5.43 -3.35
N GLY A 433 -11.46 6.04 -4.53
CA GLY A 433 -11.27 7.45 -4.79
C GLY A 433 -12.51 8.28 -4.49
N LEU A 434 -12.52 8.98 -3.37
CA LEU A 434 -13.52 10.01 -3.09
C LEU A 434 -13.18 11.28 -3.86
N THR A 435 -14.19 11.88 -4.47
CA THR A 435 -14.09 13.25 -5.01
C THR A 435 -15.16 14.09 -4.36
N PHE A 436 -14.76 15.16 -3.66
CA PHE A 436 -15.68 16.17 -3.16
C PHE A 436 -15.60 17.41 -4.04
N ALA A 437 -16.76 17.86 -4.54
CA ALA A 437 -16.88 19.04 -5.39
C ALA A 437 -18.05 19.92 -4.96
N CYS A 438 -18.00 21.19 -5.33
CA CYS A 438 -19.16 22.06 -5.27
C CYS A 438 -20.16 21.65 -6.37
N VAL A 439 -21.42 21.44 -6.01
CA VAL A 439 -22.51 21.01 -6.89
C VAL A 439 -23.73 21.94 -6.75
N ALA A 440 -24.57 21.95 -7.79
CA ALA A 440 -25.83 22.67 -7.77
C ALA A 440 -26.80 22.02 -6.77
N VAL A 441 -27.72 22.82 -6.23
CA VAL A 441 -28.80 22.28 -5.41
C VAL A 441 -29.75 21.49 -6.31
N PRO A 442 -30.05 20.22 -5.99
CA PRO A 442 -31.05 19.46 -6.74
C PRO A 442 -32.40 20.18 -6.77
N ALA A 443 -33.12 20.11 -7.89
CA ALA A 443 -34.42 20.73 -8.03
C ALA A 443 -35.38 20.29 -6.91
N GLY A 444 -36.00 21.24 -6.21
CA GLY A 444 -36.93 20.99 -5.10
C GLY A 444 -36.31 20.94 -3.70
N GLN A 445 -35.01 21.21 -3.56
CA GLN A 445 -34.35 21.38 -2.25
C GLN A 445 -33.98 22.86 -2.01
N THR A 446 -34.00 23.29 -0.75
CA THR A 446 -33.52 24.62 -0.36
C THR A 446 -32.00 24.61 -0.21
N ALA A 447 -31.32 25.62 -0.75
CA ALA A 447 -29.89 25.79 -0.55
C ALA A 447 -29.60 25.96 0.95
N PRO A 448 -28.64 25.22 1.54
CA PRO A 448 -28.17 25.51 2.88
C PRO A 448 -27.64 26.96 2.96
N ALA A 449 -27.73 27.59 4.14
CA ALA A 449 -26.96 28.81 4.39
C ALA A 449 -25.50 28.53 4.04
N THR A 450 -24.88 29.42 3.26
CA THR A 450 -23.59 29.23 2.57
C THR A 450 -22.61 28.40 3.40
N PRO A 451 -22.12 27.26 2.88
CA PRO A 451 -21.16 26.47 3.64
C PRO A 451 -19.87 27.23 3.83
N VAL A 452 -19.18 26.97 4.93
CA VAL A 452 -17.79 27.39 5.15
C VAL A 452 -16.92 26.80 4.03
N GLY A 453 -16.57 27.62 3.03
CA GLY A 453 -15.78 27.24 1.85
C GLY A 453 -15.99 28.17 0.65
N THR A 454 -15.16 28.07 -0.40
CA THR A 454 -15.20 28.96 -1.59
C THR A 454 -16.17 28.50 -2.69
N CYS A 455 -17.23 27.76 -2.35
CA CYS A 455 -18.26 27.39 -3.33
C CYS A 455 -19.05 28.63 -3.80
N THR A 456 -19.46 28.67 -5.08
CA THR A 456 -20.20 29.80 -5.64
C THR A 456 -21.69 29.71 -5.34
N THR A 457 -22.42 30.81 -5.51
CA THR A 457 -23.89 30.83 -5.41
C THR A 457 -24.57 29.88 -6.42
N ALA A 458 -23.92 29.61 -7.56
CA ALA A 458 -24.40 28.67 -8.57
C ALA A 458 -24.22 27.20 -8.17
N LEU A 459 -23.21 26.89 -7.35
CA LEU A 459 -22.88 25.53 -6.87
C LEU A 459 -22.69 25.53 -5.35
N PRO A 460 -23.73 25.79 -4.55
CA PRO A 460 -23.56 26.13 -3.14
C PRO A 460 -23.38 24.91 -2.22
N LEU A 461 -23.55 23.68 -2.71
CA LEU A 461 -23.46 22.46 -1.90
C LEU A 461 -22.13 21.75 -2.15
N VAL A 462 -21.49 21.18 -1.12
CA VAL A 462 -20.38 20.24 -1.30
C VAL A 462 -20.91 18.81 -1.22
N ALA A 463 -20.66 18.01 -2.25
CA ALA A 463 -21.08 16.61 -2.30
C ALA A 463 -19.94 15.72 -2.82
N GLN A 464 -20.03 14.44 -2.47
CA GLN A 464 -19.23 13.40 -3.11
C GLN A 464 -19.75 13.21 -4.55
N THR A 465 -18.89 13.27 -5.56
CA THR A 465 -19.28 13.24 -6.98
C THR A 465 -18.74 12.04 -7.77
N ASN A 466 -17.83 11.24 -7.20
CA ASN A 466 -17.40 10.02 -7.85
C ASN A 466 -18.47 8.93 -7.69
N THR A 467 -19.27 8.74 -8.74
CA THR A 467 -20.37 7.78 -8.78
C THR A 467 -19.93 6.32 -8.77
N ARG A 468 -18.63 6.03 -8.98
CA ARG A 468 -18.08 4.67 -8.90
C ARG A 468 -17.45 4.34 -7.54
N PHE A 469 -17.29 5.33 -6.67
CA PHE A 469 -16.70 5.12 -5.35
C PHE A 469 -17.40 3.97 -4.62
N GLY A 470 -16.63 2.98 -4.19
CA GLY A 470 -17.09 1.78 -3.51
C GLY A 470 -17.53 0.62 -4.41
N ALA A 471 -17.51 0.78 -5.74
CA ALA A 471 -17.81 -0.29 -6.68
C ALA A 471 -16.53 -1.07 -7.06
N PRO A 472 -16.62 -2.39 -7.30
CA PRO A 472 -15.53 -3.13 -7.92
C PRO A 472 -15.20 -2.61 -9.33
N ILE A 473 -13.91 -2.41 -9.62
CA ILE A 473 -13.44 -1.89 -10.91
C ILE A 473 -12.58 -2.88 -11.70
N ALA A 474 -12.19 -3.98 -11.07
CA ALA A 474 -11.41 -5.04 -11.70
C ALA A 474 -11.77 -6.41 -11.12
N ALA A 475 -11.82 -7.42 -11.99
CA ALA A 475 -11.97 -8.82 -11.63
C ALA A 475 -10.78 -9.65 -12.12
N ARG A 476 -10.54 -10.78 -11.44
CA ARG A 476 -9.61 -11.81 -11.89
C ARG A 476 -10.18 -12.56 -13.10
N THR A 477 -9.32 -13.35 -13.75
CA THR A 477 -9.68 -14.17 -14.90
C THR A 477 -10.90 -15.03 -14.59
N PRO A 478 -11.89 -15.11 -15.50
CA PRO A 478 -13.03 -16.01 -15.36
C PRO A 478 -12.59 -17.47 -15.42
N ARG A 479 -13.55 -18.39 -15.28
CA ARG A 479 -13.29 -19.84 -15.40
C ARG A 479 -12.58 -20.18 -16.71
N VAL A 480 -11.49 -20.94 -16.61
CA VAL A 480 -10.73 -21.47 -17.75
C VAL A 480 -10.77 -22.99 -17.67
N MET A 481 -10.99 -23.63 -18.81
CA MET A 481 -10.96 -25.08 -18.94
C MET A 481 -9.93 -25.48 -19.98
N GLN A 482 -9.14 -26.51 -19.69
CA GLN A 482 -8.23 -27.10 -20.64
C GLN A 482 -8.33 -28.62 -20.58
N ALA A 483 -8.28 -29.24 -21.75
CA ALA A 483 -8.22 -30.69 -21.88
C ALA A 483 -6.92 -31.06 -22.58
N SER A 484 -6.27 -32.11 -22.10
CA SER A 484 -5.10 -32.67 -22.76
C SER A 484 -5.15 -34.18 -22.75
N VAL A 485 -4.42 -34.75 -23.69
CA VAL A 485 -4.31 -36.18 -23.90
C VAL A 485 -2.83 -36.53 -23.80
N ARG A 486 -2.49 -37.50 -22.95
CA ARG A 486 -1.13 -38.00 -22.82
C ARG A 486 -1.09 -39.47 -23.19
N PHE A 487 -0.20 -39.80 -24.12
CA PHE A 487 0.16 -41.18 -24.45
C PHE A 487 1.43 -41.55 -23.69
N ASN A 488 1.41 -42.71 -23.02
CA ASN A 488 2.61 -43.31 -22.45
C ASN A 488 2.88 -44.61 -23.20
N PHE A 489 4.10 -44.74 -23.72
CA PHE A 489 4.55 -45.86 -24.55
C PHE A 489 5.31 -46.88 -23.73
#